data_AF-A0A9J8BXR4-F1
#
_entry.id   AF-A0A9J8BXR4-F1
#
_cell.length_a   1.000
_cell.length_b   1.000
_cell.length_c   1.000
_cell.angle_alpha   90.00
_cell.angle_beta   90.00
_cell.angle_gamma   90.00
#
_symmetry.space_group_name_H-M   'P 1'
#
loop_
_entity.id
_entity.type
_entity.pdbx_description
1 polymer ?
#
loop_
_entity_poly.entity_id
_entity_poly.type
_entity_poly.pdbx_seq_one_letter_code
_entity_poly.pdbx_strand_id
1 'polypeptide(L)'
;MLFRIECTTRGFGMQEPGKNNEILPALKYVRPGNGFVPNFQLFEKVDVNGVNEHALFTILKNACPPVGDHTKRLFWEPLRVNEIKWNFEKFLVGPDGRPVMRWFPRVSVSEVRADILKYFRQLVQKAD
;
A
#
# COMPACT_ATOMS: atom_id res chain seq x y z
N MET A 1 -11.86 -3.81 -1.54
CA MET A 1 -11.16 -2.81 -0.71
C MET A 1 -9.80 -2.51 -1.32
N LEU A 2 -9.42 -1.23 -1.48
CA LEU A 2 -8.08 -0.84 -1.93
C LEU A 2 -7.22 -0.53 -0.70
N PHE A 3 -6.18 -1.33 -0.47
CA PHE A 3 -5.15 -1.02 0.53
C PHE A 3 -4.05 -0.22 -0.14
N ARG A 4 -3.94 1.04 0.26
CA ARG A 4 -2.78 1.87 -0.07
C ARG A 4 -1.81 1.77 1.09
N ILE A 5 -0.57 1.39 0.80
CA ILE A 5 0.49 1.42 1.79
C ILE A 5 0.93 2.87 1.92
N GLU A 6 0.32 3.55 2.86
CA GLU A 6 0.75 4.86 3.30
C GLU A 6 1.70 4.66 4.46
N CYS A 7 2.94 5.09 4.27
CA CYS A 7 3.90 5.33 5.34
C CYS A 7 4.13 4.17 6.31
N THR A 8 5.00 3.27 5.89
CA THR A 8 5.48 2.20 6.77
C THR A 8 6.64 2.74 7.59
N THR A 9 6.81 2.23 8.81
CA THR A 9 7.99 2.53 9.62
C THR A 9 9.27 2.26 8.84
N ARG A 10 10.21 3.22 8.94
CA ARG A 10 11.67 3.20 8.69
C ARG A 10 12.23 2.66 7.37
N GLY A 11 11.62 1.63 6.77
CA GLY A 11 12.10 0.86 5.63
C GLY A 11 12.20 1.61 4.29
N PHE A 12 11.55 2.76 4.15
CA PHE A 12 11.50 3.51 2.89
C PHE A 12 12.08 4.92 3.05
N GLY A 13 13.36 5.01 3.39
CA GLY A 13 14.08 6.28 3.52
C GLY A 13 13.54 7.19 4.63
N MET A 14 13.00 6.61 5.71
CA MET A 14 12.53 7.34 6.89
C MET A 14 11.49 8.45 6.57
N GLN A 15 10.64 8.25 5.56
CA GLN A 15 9.67 9.27 5.13
C GLN A 15 8.51 9.49 6.12
N GLU A 16 8.30 8.57 7.07
CA GLU A 16 7.33 8.72 8.17
C GLU A 16 8.03 8.67 9.56
N PRO A 17 8.77 9.74 9.93
CA PRO A 17 9.48 9.78 11.20
C PRO A 17 8.55 10.01 12.40
N GLY A 18 7.37 10.61 12.17
CA GLY A 18 6.42 10.97 13.23
C GLY A 18 5.77 9.76 13.93
N LYS A 19 5.25 10.00 15.14
CA LYS A 19 4.43 9.06 15.90
C LYS A 19 3.00 9.01 15.33
N ASN A 20 2.22 7.98 15.69
CA ASN A 20 0.84 7.79 15.19
C ASN A 20 -0.05 9.04 15.36
N ASN A 21 0.11 9.77 16.47
CA ASN A 21 -0.65 10.99 16.76
C ASN A 21 -0.18 12.24 16.00
N GLU A 22 0.98 12.19 15.35
CA GLU A 22 1.57 13.30 14.58
C GLU A 22 1.24 13.22 13.09
N ILE A 23 0.81 12.06 12.60
CA ILE A 23 0.54 11.80 11.18
C ILE A 23 -0.57 12.73 10.65
N LEU A 24 -1.74 12.76 11.29
CA LEU A 24 -2.87 13.60 10.86
C LEU A 24 -2.53 15.09 10.91
N PRO A 25 -1.92 15.64 11.98
CA PRO A 25 -1.41 17.01 11.97
C PRO A 25 -0.42 17.28 10.83
N ALA A 26 0.52 16.37 10.56
CA ALA A 26 1.50 16.53 9.48
C ALA A 26 0.83 16.59 8.10
N LEU A 27 -0.15 15.72 7.84
CA LEU A 27 -0.93 15.75 6.61
C LEU A 27 -1.72 17.06 6.46
N LYS A 28 -2.31 17.55 7.56
CA LYS A 28 -3.16 18.74 7.58
C LYS A 28 -2.38 20.04 7.42
N TYR A 29 -1.21 20.15 8.04
CA TYR A 29 -0.49 21.42 8.17
C TYR A 29 0.86 21.46 7.44
N VAL A 30 1.48 20.32 7.13
CA VAL A 30 2.85 20.27 6.58
C VAL A 30 2.85 19.81 5.13
N ARG A 31 2.44 18.56 4.87
CA ARG A 31 2.36 17.99 3.52
C ARG A 31 1.34 16.86 3.51
N PRO A 32 0.26 16.93 2.70
CA PRO A 32 -0.02 17.95 1.68
C PRO A 32 -0.22 19.38 2.20
N GLY A 33 -0.62 19.54 3.46
CA GLY A 33 -0.90 20.86 4.04
C GLY A 33 -2.26 21.40 3.62
N ASN A 34 -2.47 22.71 3.73
CA ASN A 34 -3.68 23.43 3.31
C ASN A 34 -4.99 22.87 3.90
N GLY A 35 -4.93 22.34 5.13
CA GLY A 35 -6.12 21.80 5.78
C GLY A 35 -6.56 20.45 5.22
N PHE A 36 -5.69 19.75 4.47
CA PHE A 36 -5.98 18.43 3.94
C PHE A 36 -6.33 17.43 5.05
N VAL A 37 -7.44 16.70 4.86
CA VAL A 37 -7.87 15.62 5.75
C VAL A 37 -8.18 14.40 4.87
N PRO A 38 -7.56 13.24 5.13
CA PRO A 38 -7.91 12.00 4.45
C PRO A 38 -9.40 11.67 4.61
N ASN A 39 -10.07 11.31 3.52
CA ASN A 39 -11.47 10.86 3.53
C ASN A 39 -11.58 9.33 3.59
N PHE A 40 -10.54 8.67 4.06
CA PHE A 40 -10.44 7.23 4.23
C PHE A 40 -9.76 6.91 5.56
N GLN A 41 -9.96 5.69 6.05
CA GLN A 41 -9.39 5.25 7.32
C GLN A 41 -7.88 5.11 7.21
N LEU A 42 -7.17 5.78 8.13
CA LEU A 42 -5.76 5.49 8.41
C LEU A 42 -5.66 4.48 9.55
N PHE A 43 -4.65 3.62 9.48
CA PHE A 43 -4.33 2.66 10.53
C PHE A 43 -3.06 3.09 11.25
N GLU A 44 -2.78 2.44 12.38
CA GLU A 44 -1.52 2.64 13.09
C GLU A 44 -0.33 2.23 12.23
N LYS A 45 0.81 2.87 12.48
CA LYS A 45 2.04 2.56 11.76
C LYS A 45 2.52 1.16 12.10
N VAL A 46 2.76 0.35 11.07
CA VAL A 46 3.27 -1.02 11.18
C VAL A 46 4.43 -1.27 10.21
N ASP A 47 5.22 -2.29 10.50
CA ASP A 47 6.21 -2.81 9.56
C ASP A 47 5.50 -3.66 8.50
N VAL A 48 5.88 -3.48 7.23
CA VAL A 48 5.29 -4.23 6.11
C VAL A 48 6.25 -5.24 5.49
N ASN A 49 7.51 -5.17 5.86
CA ASN A 49 8.60 -6.05 5.43
C ASN A 49 9.49 -6.36 6.64
N GLY A 50 10.33 -7.39 6.52
CA GLY A 50 11.25 -7.83 7.57
C GLY A 50 10.62 -8.76 8.59
N VAL A 51 11.40 -9.13 9.62
CA VAL A 51 10.99 -10.11 10.64
C VAL A 51 9.73 -9.69 11.41
N ASN A 52 9.52 -8.40 11.61
CA ASN A 52 8.39 -7.85 12.38
C ASN A 52 7.20 -7.42 11.50
N GLU A 53 7.15 -7.86 10.24
CA GLU A 53 6.08 -7.46 9.34
C GLU A 53 4.71 -7.90 9.86
N HIS A 54 3.71 -7.03 9.71
CA HIS A 54 2.34 -7.35 10.10
C HIS A 54 1.77 -8.45 9.19
N ALA A 55 1.10 -9.44 9.80
CA ALA A 55 0.63 -10.66 9.12
C ALA A 55 -0.24 -10.39 7.86
N LEU A 56 -1.03 -9.31 7.87
CA LEU A 56 -1.78 -8.86 6.69
C LEU A 56 -0.87 -8.67 5.48
N PHE A 57 0.29 -8.02 5.64
CA PHE A 57 1.21 -7.77 4.53
C PHE A 57 1.93 -9.04 4.08
N THR A 58 2.14 -10.02 4.97
CA THR A 58 2.60 -11.35 4.57
C THR A 58 1.61 -12.01 3.61
N ILE A 59 0.31 -11.95 3.92
CA ILE A 59 -0.76 -12.52 3.07
C ILE A 59 -0.81 -11.78 1.73
N LEU A 60 -0.88 -10.44 1.75
CA LEU A 60 -1.00 -9.63 0.54
C LEU A 60 0.20 -9.81 -0.41
N LYS A 61 1.43 -9.80 0.12
CA LYS A 61 2.65 -9.95 -0.69
C LYS A 61 2.79 -11.33 -1.33
N ASN A 62 2.30 -12.38 -0.67
CA ASN A 62 2.39 -13.74 -1.18
C ASN A 62 1.24 -14.09 -2.13
N ALA A 63 0.10 -13.39 -2.05
CA ALA A 63 -1.04 -13.63 -2.92
C ALA A 63 -0.91 -12.96 -4.31
N CYS A 64 -0.04 -11.95 -4.45
CA CYS A 64 0.15 -11.24 -5.72
C CYS A 64 1.62 -11.27 -6.16
N PRO A 65 1.91 -11.44 -7.47
CA PRO A 65 3.27 -11.34 -8.00
C PRO A 65 3.96 -10.03 -7.59
N PRO A 66 5.29 -10.03 -7.39
CA PRO A 66 6.04 -8.83 -7.09
C PRO A 66 5.92 -7.81 -8.23
N VAL A 67 5.97 -6.53 -7.87
CA VAL A 67 5.90 -5.42 -8.83
C VAL A 67 7.18 -4.59 -8.76
N GLY A 68 7.69 -4.19 -9.93
CA GLY A 68 8.90 -3.37 -10.05
C GLY A 68 10.22 -4.12 -9.86
N ASP A 69 11.32 -3.37 -9.98
CA ASP A 69 12.68 -3.90 -9.98
C ASP A 69 13.19 -4.23 -8.56
N HIS A 70 14.00 -5.28 -8.45
CA HIS A 70 14.56 -5.85 -7.21
C HIS A 70 15.84 -5.13 -6.72
N THR A 71 16.32 -4.12 -7.46
CA THR A 71 17.68 -3.58 -7.32
C THR A 71 17.88 -2.47 -6.29
N LYS A 72 16.82 -2.01 -5.60
CA LYS A 72 16.93 -0.86 -4.67
C LYS A 72 17.38 -1.27 -3.26
N ARG A 73 18.13 -0.38 -2.60
CA ARG A 73 18.51 -0.50 -1.18
C ARG A 73 17.26 -0.49 -0.30
N LEU A 74 17.01 -1.62 0.34
CA LEU A 74 15.93 -1.81 1.31
C LEU A 74 16.56 -1.88 2.71
N PHE A 75 15.89 -1.31 3.71
CA PHE A 75 16.45 -1.12 5.06
C PHE A 75 15.97 -2.18 6.07
N TRP A 76 15.65 -3.38 5.62
CA TRP A 76 15.16 -4.47 6.47
C TRP A 76 15.80 -5.80 6.07
N GLU A 77 15.74 -6.75 6.99
CA GLU A 77 16.22 -8.11 6.78
C GLU A 77 15.20 -9.12 7.35
N PRO A 78 15.12 -10.33 6.79
CA PRO A 78 15.78 -10.78 5.55
C PRO A 78 15.11 -10.20 4.30
N LEU A 79 15.86 -10.07 3.20
CA LEU A 79 15.31 -9.65 1.90
C LEU A 79 14.60 -10.82 1.19
N ARG A 80 13.35 -10.58 0.79
CA ARG A 80 12.51 -11.52 0.05
C ARG A 80 12.07 -10.94 -1.30
N VAL A 81 11.91 -11.80 -2.31
CA VAL A 81 11.52 -11.40 -3.67
C VAL A 81 10.21 -10.59 -3.68
N ASN A 82 9.23 -11.00 -2.89
CA ASN A 82 7.87 -10.46 -2.88
C ASN A 82 7.66 -9.18 -2.05
N GLU A 83 8.74 -8.60 -1.54
CA GLU A 83 8.66 -7.40 -0.68
C GLU A 83 8.03 -6.20 -1.34
N ILE A 84 7.38 -5.38 -0.52
CA ILE A 84 6.91 -4.07 -0.91
C ILE A 84 8.14 -3.20 -1.20
N LYS A 85 8.17 -2.57 -2.37
CA LYS A 85 9.36 -1.90 -2.89
C LYS A 85 9.48 -0.44 -2.46
N TRP A 86 8.37 0.24 -2.21
CA TRP A 86 8.37 1.63 -1.73
C TRP A 86 7.02 2.03 -1.12
N ASN A 87 6.99 3.21 -0.49
CA ASN A 87 5.75 3.89 -0.12
C ASN A 87 4.81 4.01 -1.32
N PHE A 88 3.51 3.91 -1.06
CA PHE A 88 2.42 3.97 -2.05
C PHE A 88 2.31 2.78 -3.01
N GLU A 89 2.86 1.62 -2.64
CA GLU A 89 2.44 0.36 -3.25
C GLU A 89 0.98 0.04 -2.86
N LYS A 90 0.26 -0.65 -3.73
CA LYS A 90 -1.21 -0.72 -3.67
C LYS A 90 -1.67 -2.16 -3.90
N PHE A 91 -2.65 -2.59 -3.13
CA PHE A 91 -3.28 -3.91 -3.27
C PHE A 91 -4.79 -3.76 -3.38
N LEU A 92 -5.39 -4.43 -4.35
CA LEU A 92 -6.84 -4.58 -4.45
C LEU A 92 -7.25 -5.92 -3.85
N VAL A 93 -8.21 -5.87 -2.93
CA VAL A 93 -8.86 -7.04 -2.34
C VAL A 93 -10.31 -7.08 -2.80
N GLY A 94 -10.75 -8.24 -3.26
CA GLY A 94 -12.11 -8.52 -3.73
C GLY A 94 -13.14 -8.49 -2.60
N PRO A 95 -14.44 -8.53 -2.94
CA PRO A 95 -15.52 -8.61 -1.94
C PRO A 95 -15.51 -9.92 -1.15
N ASP A 96 -14.89 -10.97 -1.68
CA ASP A 96 -14.65 -12.26 -1.03
C ASP A 96 -13.45 -12.26 -0.07
N GLY A 97 -12.81 -11.10 0.12
CA GLY A 97 -11.61 -10.96 0.96
C GLY A 97 -10.31 -11.45 0.31
N ARG A 98 -10.32 -11.84 -0.96
CA ARG A 98 -9.12 -12.36 -1.64
C ARG A 98 -8.34 -11.25 -2.36
N PRO A 99 -7.01 -11.22 -2.29
CA PRO A 99 -6.20 -10.28 -3.08
C PRO A 99 -6.36 -10.55 -4.58
N VAL A 100 -6.48 -9.49 -5.37
CA VAL A 100 -6.80 -9.53 -6.80
C VAL A 100 -5.67 -8.95 -7.64
N MET A 101 -5.17 -7.78 -7.25
CA MET A 101 -4.17 -7.04 -8.02
C MET A 101 -3.22 -6.29 -7.09
N ARG A 102 -2.01 -6.05 -7.59
CA ARG A 102 -0.95 -5.29 -6.93
C ARG A 102 -0.36 -4.31 -7.93
N TRP A 103 -0.15 -3.06 -7.52
CA TRP A 103 0.44 -2.03 -8.37
C TRP A 103 1.71 -1.45 -7.80
N PHE A 104 2.68 -1.22 -8.68
CA PHE A 104 3.91 -0.50 -8.35
C PHE A 104 3.59 0.94 -7.88
N PRO A 105 4.39 1.53 -6.97
CA PRO A 105 4.18 2.88 -6.47
C PRO A 105 3.96 3.95 -7.54
N ARG A 106 4.72 3.89 -8.64
CA ARG A 106 4.66 4.87 -9.74
C ARG A 106 3.44 4.76 -10.65
N VAL A 107 2.65 3.68 -10.55
CA VAL A 107 1.41 3.57 -11.33
C VAL A 107 0.47 4.70 -10.90
N SER A 108 -0.05 5.45 -11.86
CA SER A 108 -0.88 6.62 -11.60
C SER A 108 -2.21 6.23 -10.96
N VAL A 109 -2.78 7.13 -10.13
CA VAL A 109 -4.08 6.87 -9.49
C VAL A 109 -5.19 6.73 -10.54
N SER A 110 -5.08 7.40 -11.68
CA SER A 110 -6.01 7.29 -12.80
C SER A 110 -5.98 5.89 -13.44
N GLU A 111 -4.80 5.31 -13.65
CA GLU A 111 -4.65 3.94 -14.14
C GLU A 111 -5.22 2.93 -13.13
N VAL A 112 -4.87 3.06 -11.85
CA VAL A 112 -5.42 2.20 -10.78
C VAL A 112 -6.95 2.27 -10.76
N ARG A 113 -7.53 3.46 -10.92
CA ARG A 113 -8.99 3.63 -11.01
C ARG A 113 -9.56 2.90 -12.23
N ALA A 114 -8.93 3.02 -13.39
CA ALA A 114 -9.38 2.36 -14.61
C ALA A 114 -9.37 0.83 -14.45
N ASP A 115 -8.31 0.27 -13.86
CA ASP A 115 -8.18 -1.17 -13.59
C ASP A 115 -9.23 -1.67 -12.59
N ILE A 116 -9.49 -0.92 -11.52
CA ILE A 116 -10.54 -1.25 -10.54
C ILE A 116 -11.92 -1.26 -11.20
N LEU A 117 -12.23 -0.25 -12.02
CA LEU A 117 -13.50 -0.20 -12.75
C LEU A 117 -13.64 -1.36 -13.74
N LYS A 118 -12.55 -1.73 -14.41
CA LYS A 118 -12.53 -2.91 -15.30
C LYS A 118 -12.81 -4.19 -14.52
N TYR A 119 -12.18 -4.37 -13.36
CA TYR A 119 -12.43 -5.52 -12.49
C TYR A 119 -13.90 -5.59 -12.02
N PHE A 120 -14.48 -4.46 -11.60
CA PHE A 120 -15.89 -4.43 -11.20
C PHE A 120 -16.84 -4.78 -12.35
N ARG A 121 -16.59 -4.31 -13.58
CA ARG A 121 -17.40 -4.70 -14.75
C ARG A 121 -17.35 -6.22 -14.99
N GLN A 122 -16.17 -6.82 -14.86
CA GLN A 122 -15.99 -8.27 -15.01
C GLN A 122 -16.68 -9.07 -13.91
N LEU A 123 -16.75 -8.55 -12.69
CA LEU A 123 -17.47 -9.19 -11.60
C LEU A 123 -18.98 -9.21 -11.86
N VAL A 124 -19.55 -8.10 -12.33
CA VAL A 124 -20.99 -8.01 -12.66
C VAL A 124 -21.33 -8.99 -13.77
N GLN A 125 -20.54 -9.02 -14.85
CA GLN A 125 -20.76 -9.92 -15.99
C GLN A 125 -20.68 -11.41 -15.66
N LYS A 126 -20.05 -11.79 -14.55
CA LYS A 126 -19.94 -13.19 -14.10
C LYS A 126 -21.06 -13.60 -13.15
N ALA A 127 -21.82 -12.62 -12.64
CA ALA A 127 -22.94 -12.86 -11.74
C ALA A 127 -24.27 -13.05 -12.50
N ASP A 128 -24.30 -12.66 -13.78
CA ASP A 128 -25.37 -12.95 -14.75
C ASP A 128 -25.11 -14.29 -15.46
#